data_AF-A0A1M3QYX7-F1
#
_entry.id   AF-A0A1M3QYX7-F1
#
_cell.length_a   1.000
_cell.length_b   1.000
_cell.length_c   1.000
_cell.angle_alpha   90.00
_cell.angle_beta   90.00
_cell.angle_gamma   90.00
#
_symmetry.space_group_name_H-M   'P 1'
#
loop_
_entity.id
_entity.type
_entity.pdbx_description
1 polymer ?
#
loop_
_entity_poly.entity_id
_entity_poly.type
_entity_poly.pdbx_seq_one_letter_code
_entity_poly.pdbx_strand_id
1 'polypeptide(L)'
;MHRNNNQDRISAEELWYLSKDAVERPQKIIYDFFDNYRLGRAHDILWEMFKCTLTHIDTNDFSEIDRSNSFYFYEKLLELLNADYVLYLKMKERLGRK
;
A
#
# COMPACT_ATOMS: atom_id res chain seq x y z
N MET A 1 16.49 -20.75 27.19
CA MET A 1 15.91 -20.33 25.90
C MET A 1 15.71 -18.82 25.94
N HIS A 2 16.69 -18.04 25.47
CA HIS A 2 16.56 -16.58 25.40
C HIS A 2 15.76 -16.22 24.15
N ARG A 3 14.57 -15.65 24.34
CA ARG A 3 13.87 -14.93 23.28
C ARG A 3 14.72 -13.71 22.93
N ASN A 4 15.26 -13.70 21.72
CA ASN A 4 15.92 -12.53 21.14
C ASN A 4 14.86 -11.43 20.98
N ASN A 5 14.80 -10.49 21.93
CA ASN A 5 13.92 -9.30 21.90
C ASN A 5 14.32 -8.26 20.84
N ASN A 6 15.06 -8.64 19.80
CA ASN A 6 15.61 -7.73 18.79
C ASN A 6 14.92 -7.81 17.42
N GLN A 7 13.84 -8.60 17.27
CA GLN A 7 13.14 -8.76 15.99
C GLN A 7 12.20 -7.57 15.65
N ASP A 8 11.88 -6.70 16.61
CA ASP A 8 10.79 -5.71 16.48
C ASP A 8 11.26 -4.25 16.36
N ARG A 9 12.50 -4.00 15.94
CA ARG A 9 12.95 -2.63 15.64
C ARG A 9 12.85 -2.38 14.14
N ILE A 10 11.89 -1.53 13.76
CA ILE A 10 11.80 -0.93 12.43
C ILE A 10 13.18 -0.37 12.09
N SER A 11 13.74 -0.78 10.94
CA SER A 11 15.08 -0.38 10.54
C SER A 11 15.12 1.14 10.29
N ALA A 12 16.31 1.74 10.39
CA ALA A 12 16.47 3.15 10.07
C ALA A 12 16.12 3.45 8.60
N GLU A 13 16.29 2.47 7.72
CA GLU A 13 15.90 2.53 6.31
C GLU A 13 14.38 2.56 6.14
N GLU A 14 13.64 1.70 6.84
CA GLU A 14 12.17 1.71 6.82
C GLU A 14 11.61 3.03 7.36
N LEU A 15 12.22 3.57 8.41
CA LEU A 15 11.84 4.88 8.96
C LEU A 15 12.09 6.04 7.98
N TRP A 16 13.05 5.92 7.07
CA TRP A 16 13.36 6.96 6.08
C TRP A 16 12.20 7.23 5.13
N TYR A 17 11.43 6.19 4.79
CA TYR A 17 10.28 6.30 3.89
C TYR A 17 9.02 6.85 4.55
N LEU A 18 9.00 6.97 5.88
CA LEU A 18 7.82 7.45 6.61
C LEU A 18 7.84 8.97 6.75
N SER A 19 6.82 9.62 6.19
CA SER A 19 6.60 11.04 6.46
C SER A 19 6.21 11.25 7.92
N LYS A 20 6.51 12.43 8.47
CA LYS A 20 6.11 12.80 9.84
C LYS A 20 4.61 12.62 10.07
N ASP A 21 3.79 13.02 9.08
CA ASP A 21 2.33 12.85 9.12
C ASP A 21 1.92 11.38 9.11
N ALA A 22 2.63 10.51 8.37
CA ALA A 22 2.35 9.07 8.36
C ALA A 22 2.66 8.41 9.72
N VAL A 23 3.71 8.87 10.41
CA VAL A 23 4.06 8.37 11.75
C VAL A 23 3.08 8.88 12.81
N GLU A 24 2.77 10.17 12.80
CA GLU A 24 1.98 10.80 13.86
C GLU A 24 0.47 10.58 13.67
N ARG A 25 -0.01 10.53 12.41
CA ARG A 25 -1.44 10.51 12.06
C ARG A 25 -1.70 9.64 10.82
N PRO A 26 -1.41 8.34 10.85
CA PRO A 26 -1.61 7.45 9.69
C PRO A 26 -3.06 7.44 9.18
N GLN A 27 -4.03 7.65 10.08
CA GLN A 27 -5.44 7.75 9.71
C GLN A 27 -5.74 8.91 8.76
N LYS A 28 -5.02 10.04 8.92
CA LYS A 28 -5.18 11.22 8.07
C LYS A 28 -4.81 10.88 6.62
N ILE A 29 -3.72 10.12 6.42
CA ILE A 29 -3.29 9.69 5.09
C ILE A 29 -4.37 8.83 4.41
N ILE A 30 -4.96 7.88 5.14
CA ILE A 30 -6.04 7.03 4.64
C ILE A 30 -7.27 7.87 4.27
N TYR A 31 -7.66 8.84 5.11
CA TYR A 31 -8.76 9.75 4.80
C TYR A 31 -8.48 10.58 3.57
N ASP A 32 -7.34 11.26 3.54
CA ASP A 32 -6.93 12.13 2.43
C ASP A 32 -6.90 11.34 1.11
N PHE A 33 -6.43 10.09 1.12
CA PHE A 33 -6.44 9.24 -0.06
C PHE A 33 -7.88 8.95 -0.55
N PHE A 34 -8.74 8.39 0.31
CA PHE A 34 -10.07 7.94 -0.11
C PHE A 34 -11.09 9.07 -0.30
N ASP A 35 -10.85 10.25 0.27
CA ASP A 35 -11.64 11.45 0.00
C ASP A 35 -11.35 12.02 -1.40
N ASN A 36 -10.13 11.81 -1.94
CA ASN A 36 -9.76 12.22 -3.29
C ASN A 36 -9.96 11.12 -4.34
N TYR A 37 -9.80 9.85 -3.94
CA TYR A 37 -9.85 8.69 -4.83
C TYR A 37 -10.82 7.64 -4.29
N ARG A 38 -12.00 7.53 -4.90
CA ARG A 38 -12.92 6.41 -4.61
C ARG A 38 -12.26 5.08 -4.92
N LEU A 39 -12.58 4.03 -4.16
CA LEU A 39 -11.98 2.70 -4.30
C LEU A 39 -11.94 2.20 -5.76
N GLY A 40 -13.05 2.27 -6.48
CA GLY A 40 -13.09 1.82 -7.88
C GLY A 40 -12.11 2.60 -8.77
N ARG A 41 -12.02 3.91 -8.60
CA ARG A 41 -11.06 4.74 -9.35
C ARG A 41 -9.62 4.39 -8.99
N ALA A 42 -9.34 4.08 -7.72
CA ALA A 42 -8.01 3.65 -7.30
C ALA A 42 -7.62 2.30 -7.91
N HIS A 43 -8.56 1.35 -8.01
CA HIS A 43 -8.37 0.08 -8.74
C HIS A 43 -8.04 0.32 -10.22
N ASP A 44 -8.83 1.16 -10.89
CA ASP A 44 -8.60 1.47 -12.31
C ASP A 44 -7.22 2.07 -12.54
N ILE A 45 -6.83 3.07 -11.72
CA ILE A 45 -5.51 3.70 -11.81
C ILE A 45 -4.39 2.68 -11.58
N LEU A 46 -4.53 1.82 -10.56
CA LEU A 46 -3.51 0.82 -10.25
C LEU A 46 -3.38 -0.23 -11.37
N TRP A 47 -4.49 -0.62 -11.99
CA TRP A 47 -4.48 -1.51 -13.16
C TRP A 47 -3.79 -0.87 -14.37
N GLU A 48 -4.07 0.41 -14.66
CA GLU A 48 -3.38 1.13 -15.73
C GLU A 48 -1.86 1.22 -15.47
N MET A 49 -1.46 1.53 -14.24
CA MET A 49 -0.04 1.55 -13.85
C MET A 49 0.62 0.18 -14.05
N PHE A 50 -0.07 -0.90 -13.67
CA PHE A 50 0.45 -2.26 -13.83
C PHE A 50 0.65 -2.65 -15.30
N LYS A 51 -0.32 -2.34 -16.17
CA LYS A 51 -0.17 -2.55 -17.61
C LYS A 51 1.02 -1.78 -18.17
N CYS A 52 1.18 -0.50 -17.78
CA CYS A 52 2.31 0.31 -18.21
C CYS A 52 3.64 -0.36 -17.83
N THR A 53 3.78 -0.86 -16.59
CA THR A 53 4.96 -1.60 -16.15
C THR A 53 5.25 -2.79 -17.06
N LEU A 54 4.25 -3.61 -17.40
CA LEU A 54 4.45 -4.79 -18.25
C LEU A 54 4.76 -4.47 -19.72
N THR A 55 4.40 -3.28 -20.18
CA THR A 55 4.63 -2.83 -21.57
C THR A 55 5.88 -1.98 -21.74
N HIS A 56 6.59 -1.66 -20.64
CA HIS A 56 7.75 -0.78 -20.70
C HIS A 56 8.96 -1.51 -21.30
N ILE A 57 9.76 -0.80 -22.09
CA ILE A 57 10.90 -1.38 -22.85
C ILE A 57 11.90 -2.08 -21.92
N ASP A 58 12.12 -1.53 -20.73
CA ASP A 58 13.04 -2.10 -19.72
C ASP A 58 12.53 -3.39 -19.08
N THR A 59 11.24 -3.70 -19.23
CA THR A 59 10.64 -4.94 -18.72
C THR A 59 10.58 -6.06 -19.76
N ASN A 60 10.98 -5.79 -21.01
CA ASN A 60 11.06 -6.80 -22.04
C ASN A 60 12.05 -7.93 -21.67
N ASP A 61 13.12 -7.56 -20.97
CA ASP A 61 14.18 -8.47 -20.53
C ASP A 61 13.87 -9.12 -19.16
N PHE A 62 12.70 -8.86 -18.58
CA PHE A 62 12.32 -9.51 -17.32
C PHE A 62 12.30 -11.03 -17.51
N SER A 63 13.00 -11.72 -16.61
CA SER A 63 12.88 -13.17 -16.51
C SER A 63 11.46 -13.56 -16.12
N GLU A 64 11.12 -14.83 -16.30
CA GLU A 64 9.83 -15.36 -15.85
C GLU A 64 9.58 -15.10 -14.35
N ILE A 65 10.65 -15.17 -13.54
CA ILE A 65 10.61 -14.90 -12.10
C ILE A 65 10.30 -13.41 -11.83
N ASP A 66 10.95 -12.49 -12.55
CA ASP A 66 10.73 -11.05 -12.37
C ASP A 66 9.30 -10.64 -12.74
N ARG A 67 8.75 -11.26 -13.80
CA ARG A 67 7.34 -11.09 -14.18
C ARG A 67 6.43 -11.60 -13.09
N SER A 68 6.66 -12.84 -12.61
CA SER A 68 5.87 -13.44 -11.53
C SER A 68 5.90 -12.59 -10.26
N ASN A 69 7.06 -12.05 -9.89
CA ASN A 69 7.20 -11.15 -8.74
C ASN A 69 6.41 -9.85 -8.93
N SER A 70 6.37 -9.30 -10.15
CA SER A 70 5.60 -8.10 -10.47
C SER A 70 4.09 -8.33 -10.35
N PHE A 71 3.59 -9.48 -10.83
CA PHE A 71 2.19 -9.88 -10.62
C PHE A 71 1.86 -10.01 -9.14
N TYR A 72 2.70 -10.74 -8.40
CA TYR A 72 2.48 -10.95 -6.97
C TYR A 72 2.49 -9.63 -6.17
N PHE A 73 3.41 -8.72 -6.49
CA PHE A 73 3.45 -7.40 -5.88
C PHE A 73 2.17 -6.60 -6.15
N TYR A 74 1.67 -6.62 -7.39
CA TYR A 74 0.40 -5.98 -7.75
C TYR A 74 -0.79 -6.55 -6.98
N GLU A 75 -0.88 -7.88 -6.84
CA GLU A 75 -1.92 -8.54 -6.06
C GLU A 75 -1.89 -8.10 -4.59
N LYS A 76 -0.71 -7.99 -3.98
CA LYS A 76 -0.55 -7.51 -2.60
C LYS A 76 -0.90 -6.04 -2.43
N LEU A 77 -0.62 -5.19 -3.42
CA LEU A 77 -1.08 -3.81 -3.41
C LEU A 77 -2.61 -3.70 -3.47
N LEU A 78 -3.28 -4.55 -4.28
CA LEU A 78 -4.74 -4.59 -4.31
C LEU A 78 -5.34 -5.04 -2.98
N GLU A 79 -4.78 -6.09 -2.36
CA GLU A 79 -5.20 -6.55 -1.04
C GLU A 79 -5.06 -5.43 0.02
N LEU A 80 -3.93 -4.71 0.01
CA LEU A 80 -3.68 -3.60 0.92
C LEU A 80 -4.66 -2.43 0.69
N LEU A 81 -4.88 -2.03 -0.56
CA LEU A 81 -5.83 -0.98 -0.92
C LEU A 81 -7.25 -1.31 -0.41
N ASN A 82 -7.68 -2.56 -0.56
CA ASN A 82 -8.98 -3.01 -0.07
C ASN A 82 -9.05 -3.01 1.46
N ALA A 83 -7.99 -3.47 2.14
CA ALA A 83 -7.91 -3.45 3.60
C ALA A 83 -7.96 -2.02 4.15
N ASP A 84 -7.24 -1.09 3.54
CA ASP A 84 -7.23 0.33 3.92
C ASP A 84 -8.60 0.98 3.70
N TYR A 85 -9.34 0.59 2.66
CA TYR A 85 -10.71 1.06 2.47
C TYR A 85 -11.66 0.57 3.57
N VAL A 86 -11.50 -0.67 4.02
CA VAL A 86 -12.27 -1.18 5.17
C VAL A 86 -11.93 -0.39 6.44
N LEU A 87 -10.65 -0.04 6.64
CA LEU A 87 -10.23 0.81 7.75
C LEU A 87 -10.87 2.21 7.65
N TYR A 88 -10.83 2.83 6.47
CA TYR A 88 -11.48 4.11 6.19
C TYR A 88 -12.97 4.09 6.58
N LEU A 89 -13.72 3.07 6.16
CA LEU A 89 -15.14 2.95 6.51
C LEU A 89 -15.35 2.84 8.03
N LYS A 90 -14.60 1.96 8.71
CA LYS A 90 -14.66 1.80 10.17
C LYS A 90 -14.33 3.08 10.91
N MET A 91 -13.39 3.87 10.38
CA MET A 91 -12.99 5.13 10.98
C MET A 91 -14.08 6.20 10.81
N LYS A 92 -14.73 6.30 9.64
CA LYS A 92 -15.88 7.20 9.44
C LYS A 92 -17.07 6.87 10.33
N GLU A 93 -17.39 5.58 10.49
CA GLU A 93 -18.47 5.16 11.39
C GLU A 93 -18.22 5.61 12.83
N ARG A 94 -16.97 5.58 13.30
CA ARG A 94 -16.62 6.04 14.65
C ARG A 94 -16.78 7.56 14.81
N LEU A 95 -16.55 8.34 13.75
CA LEU A 95 -16.75 9.79 13.77
C LEU A 95 -18.23 10.18 13.75
N GLY A 96 -19.07 9.47 12.99
CA GLY A 96 -20.51 9.75 12.89
C GLY A 96 -21.35 9.29 14.09
N ARG A 97 -20.75 8.59 15.07
CA ARG A 97 -21.40 8.17 16.33
C ARG A 97 -21.15 9.12 17.50
N LYS A 98 -20.46 10.25 17.28
CA LYS A 98 -20.32 11.35 18.24
C LYS A 98 -21.33 12.45 17.91
#